data_AF-A0A6S6S876-F1
#
_entry.id   AF-A0A6S6S876-F1
#
_cell.length_a   1.000
_cell.length_b   1.000
_cell.length_c   1.000
_cell.angle_alpha   90.00
_cell.angle_beta   90.00
_cell.angle_gamma   90.00
#
_symmetry.space_group_name_H-M   'P 1'
#
loop_
_entity.id
_entity.type
_entity.pdbx_description
1 polymer ?
#
loop_
_entity_poly.entity_id
_entity_poly.type
_entity_poly.pdbx_seq_one_letter_code
_entity_poly.pdbx_strand_id
1 'polypeptide(L)'
;MKKSLLILSLILLFVGCDMSSSGVAEAERELEQRAIQEQIDDYRRTLPITDLNHPEYVLPQDPGSAGKDELLGIDSNENGIRDDIEIYIYNRYKNEPNHKRVLIAIASQYAKATQKILVDPENAYDNETYKVMDNVNDCKWYWYNKLDNSFSTYAEGMEFRKASNPFNEEMKSEIFNTYERNKAYIEYNGVLGGKVYPNQEKSLEKCDTNLNILGK
;
A
#
# COMPACT_ATOMS: atom_id res chain seq x y z
N MET A 1 2.30 -7.40 20.72
CA MET A 1 2.89 -8.65 21.22
C MET A 1 4.38 -8.63 20.91
N LYS A 2 5.21 -8.47 21.95
CA LYS A 2 6.68 -8.41 21.86
C LYS A 2 7.21 -9.83 21.68
N LYS A 3 7.77 -10.16 20.52
CA LYS A 3 8.64 -11.34 20.39
C LYS A 3 10.06 -10.90 20.72
N SER A 4 10.37 -10.94 22.01
CA SER A 4 11.73 -11.01 22.52
C SER A 4 12.09 -12.50 22.50
N LEU A 5 12.99 -12.92 21.60
CA LEU A 5 13.57 -14.25 21.63
C LEU A 5 15.09 -14.14 21.60
N LEU A 6 15.65 -14.26 22.80
CA LEU A 6 16.93 -14.89 23.13
C LEU A 6 17.57 -15.67 21.97
N ILE A 7 18.66 -15.14 21.40
CA ILE A 7 19.74 -15.96 20.83
C ILE A 7 21.07 -15.26 21.19
N LEU A 8 21.54 -15.51 22.40
CA LEU A 8 22.90 -15.15 22.81
C LEU A 8 23.41 -16.20 23.78
N SER A 9 24.03 -17.26 23.25
CA SER A 9 25.10 -18.06 23.87
C SER A 9 25.20 -19.42 23.20
N LEU A 10 26.10 -19.56 22.21
CA LEU A 10 26.86 -20.79 22.05
C LEU A 10 28.13 -20.50 21.24
N ILE A 11 29.12 -19.90 21.89
CA ILE A 11 30.51 -19.92 21.40
C ILE A 11 31.06 -21.28 21.84
N LEU A 12 31.08 -22.23 20.92
CA LEU A 12 31.69 -23.54 21.10
C LEU A 12 33.08 -23.52 20.46
N LEU A 13 34.09 -23.55 21.32
CA LEU A 13 35.51 -23.71 20.98
C LEU A 13 35.73 -25.11 20.38
N PHE A 14 36.09 -25.18 19.10
CA PHE A 14 36.85 -26.30 18.55
C PHE A 14 37.93 -25.76 17.59
N VAL A 15 39.18 -25.92 18.02
CA VAL A 15 40.39 -25.75 17.22
C VAL A 15 40.79 -27.12 16.69
N GLY A 16 40.97 -27.21 15.37
CA GLY A 16 41.93 -28.13 14.74
C GLY A 16 41.37 -29.32 13.98
N CYS A 17 41.12 -29.14 12.67
CA CYS A 17 41.74 -29.98 11.62
C CYS A 17 41.60 -29.28 10.27
N ASP A 18 42.75 -29.02 9.63
CA ASP A 18 42.88 -28.43 8.29
C ASP A 18 42.38 -29.39 7.19
N MET A 19 41.48 -28.87 6.34
CA MET A 19 41.42 -29.02 4.87
C MET A 19 40.01 -28.62 4.39
N SER A 20 39.93 -27.64 3.49
CA SER A 20 38.73 -27.06 2.84
C SER A 20 37.89 -26.00 3.60
N SER A 21 38.43 -25.35 4.64
CA SER A 21 37.67 -24.37 5.43
C SER A 21 37.35 -23.05 4.71
N SER A 22 38.12 -22.68 3.67
CA SER A 22 37.86 -21.43 2.92
C SER A 22 36.57 -21.51 2.11
N GLY A 23 36.31 -22.64 1.45
CA GLY A 23 35.11 -22.83 0.62
C GLY A 23 33.83 -22.98 1.42
N VAL A 24 33.89 -23.64 2.60
CA VAL A 24 32.72 -23.80 3.48
C VAL A 24 32.36 -22.46 4.14
N ALA A 25 33.34 -21.70 4.64
CA ALA A 25 33.10 -20.38 5.23
C ALA A 25 32.71 -19.31 4.19
N GLU A 26 33.09 -19.48 2.92
CA GLU A 26 32.63 -18.63 1.82
C GLU A 26 31.19 -18.98 1.42
N ALA A 27 30.86 -20.27 1.32
CA ALA A 27 29.49 -20.73 1.05
C ALA A 27 28.50 -20.34 2.16
N GLU A 28 28.90 -20.40 3.43
CA GLU A 28 28.07 -19.96 4.57
C GLU A 28 27.81 -18.45 4.52
N ARG A 29 28.81 -17.63 4.17
CA ARG A 29 28.64 -16.18 4.00
C ARG A 29 27.76 -15.82 2.82
N GLU A 30 27.88 -16.53 1.70
CA GLU A 30 26.97 -16.34 0.57
C GLU A 30 25.52 -16.70 0.91
N LEU A 31 25.31 -17.77 1.69
CA LEU A 31 23.98 -18.17 2.15
C LEU A 31 23.36 -17.10 3.07
N GLU A 32 24.16 -16.57 4.01
CA GLU A 32 23.73 -15.49 4.91
C GLU A 32 23.42 -14.19 4.14
N GLN A 33 24.25 -13.83 3.16
CA GLN A 33 24.01 -12.66 2.30
C GLN A 33 22.73 -12.82 1.46
N ARG A 34 22.45 -14.02 0.92
CA ARG A 34 21.21 -14.29 0.20
C ARG A 34 19.98 -14.18 1.11
N ALA A 35 20.07 -14.71 2.34
CA ALA A 35 18.99 -14.62 3.32
C ALA A 35 18.72 -13.15 3.73
N ILE A 36 19.77 -12.34 3.89
CA ILE A 36 19.64 -10.91 4.16
C ILE A 36 19.01 -10.20 2.94
N GLN A 37 19.44 -10.53 1.72
CA GLN A 37 18.89 -9.94 0.50
C GLN A 37 17.40 -10.29 0.34
N GLU A 38 17.01 -11.53 0.59
CA GLU A 38 15.61 -11.96 0.56
C GLU A 38 14.77 -11.20 1.60
N GLN A 39 15.31 -10.96 2.80
CA GLN A 39 14.64 -10.14 3.81
C GLN A 39 14.52 -8.67 3.39
N ILE A 40 15.53 -8.11 2.73
CA ILE A 40 15.49 -6.75 2.20
C ILE A 40 14.46 -6.65 1.07
N ASP A 41 14.42 -7.62 0.16
CA ASP A 41 13.47 -7.64 -0.95
C ASP A 41 12.03 -7.83 -0.43
N ASP A 42 11.81 -8.68 0.57
CA ASP A 42 10.52 -8.82 1.25
C ASP A 42 10.09 -7.52 1.95
N TYR A 43 11.04 -6.86 2.62
CA TYR A 43 10.79 -5.54 3.21
C TYR A 43 10.43 -4.51 2.12
N ARG A 44 11.13 -4.49 0.98
CA ARG A 44 10.82 -3.58 -0.15
C ARG A 44 9.46 -3.81 -0.77
N ARG A 45 9.05 -5.07 -0.96
CA ARG A 45 7.70 -5.41 -1.46
C ARG A 45 6.60 -4.92 -0.52
N THR A 46 6.91 -4.91 0.77
CA THR A 46 5.96 -4.49 1.82
C THR A 46 6.12 -3.03 2.22
N LEU A 47 7.12 -2.30 1.68
CA LEU A 47 7.34 -0.89 1.99
C LEU A 47 6.13 -0.08 1.51
N PRO A 48 5.42 0.60 2.42
CA PRO A 48 4.35 1.47 1.99
C PRO A 48 4.95 2.68 1.27
N ILE A 49 4.33 3.09 0.16
CA ILE A 49 4.62 4.33 -0.60
C ILE A 49 4.76 5.57 0.32
N THR A 50 4.27 5.51 1.55
CA THR A 50 4.40 6.56 2.57
C THR A 50 5.82 6.79 3.11
N ASP A 51 6.76 5.89 2.81
CA ASP A 51 8.15 5.96 3.25
C ASP A 51 9.12 6.34 2.12
N LEU A 52 8.73 7.32 1.29
CA LEU A 52 9.55 7.89 0.21
C LEU A 52 10.89 8.49 0.66
N ASN A 53 11.06 8.72 1.97
CA ASN A 53 12.31 9.19 2.53
C ASN A 53 13.19 8.03 3.01
N HIS A 54 12.71 6.78 2.93
CA HIS A 54 13.53 5.61 3.16
C HIS A 54 14.55 5.50 2.03
N PRO A 55 15.85 5.38 2.33
CA PRO A 55 16.90 5.32 1.31
C PRO A 55 16.75 4.14 0.33
N GLU A 56 15.87 3.18 0.64
CA GLU A 56 15.65 1.98 -0.17
C GLU A 56 14.34 1.96 -0.95
N TYR A 57 13.43 2.92 -0.73
CA TYR A 57 12.19 2.96 -1.51
C TYR A 57 12.47 3.62 -2.87
N VAL A 58 12.30 2.86 -3.94
CA VAL A 58 12.49 3.30 -5.32
C VAL A 58 11.15 3.16 -6.04
N LEU A 59 10.67 4.25 -6.63
CA LEU A 59 9.46 4.20 -7.47
C LEU A 59 9.70 3.23 -8.63
N PRO A 60 8.69 2.44 -9.02
CA PRO A 60 8.79 1.57 -10.18
C PRO A 60 9.03 2.39 -11.45
N GLN A 61 9.56 1.73 -12.47
CA GLN A 61 9.65 2.32 -13.80
C GLN A 61 8.25 2.40 -14.41
N ASP A 62 7.97 3.48 -15.13
CA ASP A 62 6.71 3.61 -15.86
C ASP A 62 6.56 2.47 -16.89
N PRO A 63 5.52 1.62 -16.77
CA PRO A 63 5.30 0.50 -17.69
C PRO A 63 4.80 0.95 -19.08
N GLY A 64 4.42 2.22 -19.25
CA GLY A 64 3.91 2.75 -20.50
C GLY A 64 2.66 2.03 -20.98
N SER A 65 2.60 1.69 -22.28
CA SER A 65 1.46 0.97 -22.85
C SER A 65 1.34 -0.47 -22.33
N ALA A 66 2.45 -1.13 -22.00
CA ALA A 66 2.44 -2.51 -21.50
C ALA A 66 1.64 -2.64 -20.20
N GLY A 67 1.62 -1.60 -19.37
CA GLY A 67 0.81 -1.55 -18.15
C GLY A 67 -0.70 -1.58 -18.38
N LYS A 68 -1.17 -1.50 -19.63
CA LYS A 68 -2.59 -1.52 -20.02
C LYS A 68 -3.02 -2.82 -20.68
N ASP A 69 -2.09 -3.74 -20.95
CA ASP A 69 -2.39 -4.98 -21.69
C ASP A 69 -3.20 -5.97 -20.83
N GLU A 70 -3.04 -5.91 -19.51
CA GLU A 70 -3.74 -6.78 -18.56
C GLU A 70 -4.68 -6.01 -17.63
N LEU A 71 -5.71 -6.69 -17.14
CA LEU A 71 -6.72 -6.11 -16.24
C LEU A 71 -6.09 -5.47 -15.00
N LEU A 72 -5.21 -6.21 -14.31
CA LEU A 72 -4.50 -5.72 -13.13
C LEU A 72 -3.25 -4.90 -13.48
N GLY A 73 -2.76 -5.02 -14.70
CA GLY A 73 -1.53 -4.38 -15.19
C GLY A 73 -0.27 -4.85 -14.48
N ILE A 74 0.78 -4.02 -14.52
CA ILE A 74 2.10 -4.37 -13.98
C ILE A 74 2.27 -3.77 -12.58
N ASP A 75 2.69 -4.61 -11.64
CA ASP A 75 3.08 -4.28 -10.26
C ASP A 75 4.47 -4.91 -10.04
N SER A 76 5.51 -4.18 -10.44
CA SER A 76 6.88 -4.71 -10.51
C SER A 76 7.51 -4.93 -9.13
N ASN A 77 7.01 -4.23 -8.11
CA ASN A 77 7.50 -4.33 -6.74
C ASN A 77 6.56 -5.15 -5.83
N GLU A 78 5.54 -5.81 -6.38
CA GLU A 78 4.59 -6.68 -5.68
C GLU A 78 3.94 -6.03 -4.45
N ASN A 79 3.79 -4.69 -4.45
CA ASN A 79 3.25 -3.97 -3.29
C ASN A 79 1.71 -3.92 -3.28
N GLY A 80 1.08 -4.46 -4.34
CA GLY A 80 -0.37 -4.49 -4.57
C GLY A 80 -0.90 -3.27 -5.33
N ILE A 81 -0.03 -2.41 -5.86
CA ILE A 81 -0.37 -1.18 -6.59
C ILE A 81 0.26 -1.28 -7.97
N ARG A 82 -0.53 -0.91 -8.99
CA ARG A 82 -0.02 -0.83 -10.36
C ARG A 82 1.07 0.23 -10.46
N ASP A 83 2.14 -0.05 -11.19
CA ASP A 83 3.30 0.84 -11.30
C ASP A 83 2.91 2.24 -11.81
N ASP A 84 2.06 2.35 -12.83
CA ASP A 84 1.55 3.63 -13.36
C ASP A 84 0.76 4.43 -12.30
N ILE A 85 -0.02 3.74 -11.46
CA ILE A 85 -0.81 4.35 -10.39
C ILE A 85 0.06 4.77 -9.21
N GLU A 86 1.06 3.97 -8.84
CA GLU A 86 2.05 4.33 -7.83
C GLU A 86 2.80 5.61 -8.22
N ILE A 87 3.25 5.69 -9.48
CA ILE A 87 3.90 6.89 -10.03
C ILE A 87 2.92 8.08 -10.03
N TYR A 88 1.67 7.87 -10.45
CA TYR A 88 0.64 8.92 -10.44
C TYR A 88 0.40 9.47 -9.02
N ILE A 89 0.19 8.59 -8.03
CA ILE A 89 -0.01 8.96 -6.62
C ILE A 89 1.17 9.79 -6.11
N TYR A 90 2.39 9.33 -6.35
CA TYR A 90 3.58 10.08 -5.95
C TYR A 90 3.60 11.46 -6.59
N ASN A 91 3.44 11.54 -7.91
CA ASN A 91 3.51 12.80 -8.64
C ASN A 91 2.40 13.79 -8.22
N ARG A 92 1.21 13.27 -7.90
CA ARG A 92 0.06 14.07 -7.46
C ARG A 92 0.28 14.71 -6.09
N TYR A 93 0.98 14.03 -5.18
CA TYR A 93 1.09 14.45 -3.78
C TYR A 93 2.50 14.84 -3.31
N LYS A 94 3.56 14.59 -4.10
CA LYS A 94 4.96 14.89 -3.70
C LYS A 94 5.20 16.35 -3.31
N ASN A 95 4.42 17.26 -3.90
CA ASN A 95 4.50 18.70 -3.68
C ASN A 95 3.45 19.24 -2.71
N GLU A 96 2.60 18.39 -2.12
CA GLU A 96 1.64 18.84 -1.11
C GLU A 96 2.43 19.31 0.12
N PRO A 97 2.26 20.57 0.55
CA PRO A 97 3.05 21.15 1.62
C PRO A 97 2.73 20.50 2.97
N ASN A 98 1.46 20.08 3.14
CA ASN A 98 0.94 19.54 4.37
C ASN A 98 0.45 18.11 4.13
N HIS A 99 0.75 17.21 5.06
CA HIS A 99 0.19 15.86 5.09
C HIS A 99 0.47 14.96 3.86
N LYS A 100 1.47 15.29 3.01
CA LYS A 100 1.82 14.49 1.81
C LYS A 100 1.89 12.98 2.08
N ARG A 101 2.52 12.58 3.20
CA ARG A 101 2.68 11.17 3.58
C ARG A 101 1.35 10.49 3.88
N VAL A 102 0.43 11.22 4.53
CA VAL A 102 -0.91 10.70 4.84
C VAL A 102 -1.77 10.61 3.58
N LEU A 103 -1.72 11.62 2.70
CA LEU A 103 -2.44 11.61 1.43
C LEU A 103 -1.99 10.45 0.54
N ILE A 104 -0.67 10.26 0.43
CA ILE A 104 -0.08 9.13 -0.26
C ILE A 104 -0.55 7.82 0.38
N ALA A 105 -0.56 7.70 1.72
CA ALA A 105 -1.02 6.49 2.42
C ALA A 105 -2.45 6.09 2.02
N ILE A 106 -3.37 7.05 2.10
CA ILE A 106 -4.79 6.81 1.84
C ILE A 106 -5.01 6.53 0.35
N ALA A 107 -4.32 7.26 -0.53
CA ALA A 107 -4.39 7.04 -1.98
C ALA A 107 -3.81 5.68 -2.39
N SER A 108 -2.71 5.26 -1.77
CA SER A 108 -2.12 3.93 -1.98
C SER A 108 -3.05 2.82 -1.52
N GLN A 109 -3.65 2.95 -0.33
CA GLN A 109 -4.63 2.00 0.16
C GLN A 109 -5.86 1.91 -0.77
N TYR A 110 -6.31 3.05 -1.31
CA TYR A 110 -7.35 3.09 -2.33
C TYR A 110 -6.95 2.34 -3.59
N ALA A 111 -5.75 2.57 -4.12
CA ALA A 111 -5.26 1.87 -5.30
C ALA A 111 -5.21 0.35 -5.08
N LYS A 112 -4.69 -0.12 -3.93
CA LYS A 112 -4.70 -1.54 -3.55
C LYS A 112 -6.13 -2.11 -3.49
N ALA A 113 -7.05 -1.37 -2.89
CA ALA A 113 -8.45 -1.77 -2.82
C ALA A 113 -9.07 -1.88 -4.20
N THR A 114 -8.78 -0.92 -5.10
CA THR A 114 -9.28 -0.97 -6.48
C THR A 114 -8.74 -2.16 -7.27
N GLN A 115 -7.49 -2.58 -7.04
CA GLN A 115 -6.97 -3.81 -7.67
C GLN A 115 -7.75 -5.05 -7.22
N LYS A 116 -8.06 -5.14 -5.91
CA LYS A 116 -8.82 -6.26 -5.34
C LYS A 116 -10.24 -6.37 -5.89
N ILE A 117 -10.95 -5.25 -6.07
CA ILE A 117 -12.34 -5.29 -6.56
C ILE A 117 -12.45 -5.67 -8.04
N LEU A 118 -11.37 -5.56 -8.81
CA LEU A 118 -11.36 -5.88 -10.25
C LEU A 118 -11.18 -7.39 -10.54
N VAL A 119 -10.65 -8.17 -9.59
CA VAL A 119 -10.31 -9.59 -9.80
C VAL A 119 -11.54 -10.45 -10.03
N ASP A 120 -12.58 -10.25 -9.21
CA ASP A 120 -13.79 -11.06 -9.20
C ASP A 120 -15.01 -10.16 -8.89
N PRO A 121 -15.39 -9.28 -9.83
CA PRO A 121 -16.43 -8.27 -9.59
C PRO A 121 -17.82 -8.88 -9.47
N GLU A 122 -18.08 -10.02 -10.12
CA GLU A 122 -19.35 -10.74 -10.11
C GLU A 122 -19.66 -11.36 -8.73
N ASN A 123 -18.65 -11.77 -7.98
CA ASN A 123 -18.78 -12.31 -6.62
C ASN A 123 -18.43 -11.29 -5.53
N ALA A 124 -18.44 -9.98 -5.84
CA ALA A 124 -17.98 -8.93 -4.93
C ALA A 124 -18.64 -8.93 -3.54
N TYR A 125 -19.93 -9.25 -3.46
CA TYR A 125 -20.65 -9.33 -2.19
C TYR A 125 -20.22 -10.55 -1.37
N ASP A 126 -20.18 -11.72 -2.01
CA ASP A 126 -19.86 -13.00 -1.35
C ASP A 126 -18.39 -13.06 -0.92
N ASN A 127 -17.49 -12.48 -1.72
CA ASN A 127 -16.08 -12.31 -1.39
C ASN A 127 -15.81 -11.12 -0.45
N GLU A 128 -16.86 -10.40 -0.05
CA GLU A 128 -16.81 -9.24 0.85
C GLU A 128 -15.84 -8.14 0.40
N THR A 129 -15.60 -7.98 -0.91
CA THR A 129 -14.64 -6.99 -1.43
C THR A 129 -15.08 -5.56 -1.17
N TYR A 130 -16.38 -5.33 -0.92
CA TYR A 130 -16.92 -4.08 -0.40
C TYR A 130 -16.25 -3.64 0.92
N LYS A 131 -15.89 -4.59 1.81
CA LYS A 131 -15.22 -4.27 3.08
C LYS A 131 -13.86 -3.64 2.85
N VAL A 132 -13.16 -4.02 1.78
CA VAL A 132 -11.86 -3.45 1.45
C VAL A 132 -12.01 -1.98 1.09
N MET A 133 -13.01 -1.63 0.29
CA MET A 133 -13.31 -0.23 -0.06
C MET A 133 -13.85 0.57 1.13
N ASP A 134 -14.70 -0.04 1.97
CA ASP A 134 -15.17 0.56 3.22
C ASP A 134 -14.02 0.88 4.17
N ASN A 135 -13.05 -0.03 4.33
CA ASN A 135 -11.87 0.21 5.15
C ASN A 135 -11.08 1.45 4.67
N VAL A 136 -10.96 1.66 3.35
CA VAL A 136 -10.30 2.87 2.82
C VAL A 136 -11.10 4.13 3.18
N ASN A 137 -12.42 4.10 3.03
CA ASN A 137 -13.30 5.19 3.42
C ASN A 137 -13.20 5.49 4.92
N ASP A 138 -13.23 4.47 5.77
CA ASP A 138 -13.13 4.57 7.22
C ASP A 138 -11.78 5.12 7.65
N CYS A 139 -10.69 4.66 7.03
CA CYS A 139 -9.36 5.19 7.26
C CYS A 139 -9.26 6.69 6.92
N LYS A 140 -9.79 7.09 5.76
CA LYS A 140 -9.86 8.48 5.33
C LYS A 140 -10.67 9.34 6.32
N TRP A 141 -11.85 8.86 6.72
CA TRP A 141 -12.71 9.57 7.66
C TRP A 141 -12.13 9.65 9.06
N TYR A 142 -11.43 8.61 9.53
CA TYR A 142 -10.68 8.65 10.77
C TYR A 142 -9.68 9.82 10.76
N TRP A 143 -8.92 9.98 9.67
CA TRP A 143 -7.97 11.07 9.54
C TRP A 143 -8.63 12.45 9.44
N TYR A 144 -9.69 12.60 8.63
CA TYR A 144 -10.44 13.85 8.56
C TYR A 144 -11.00 14.26 9.93
N ASN A 145 -11.63 13.33 10.66
CA ASN A 145 -12.15 13.61 12.00
C ASN A 145 -11.05 14.08 12.97
N LYS A 146 -9.80 13.62 12.80
CA LYS A 146 -8.67 14.12 13.59
C LYS A 146 -8.27 15.55 13.24
N LEU A 147 -8.42 15.94 11.98
CA LEU A 147 -8.13 17.29 11.51
C LEU A 147 -9.26 18.28 11.78
N ASP A 148 -10.47 17.84 12.13
CA ASP A 148 -11.61 18.75 12.30
C ASP A 148 -11.36 19.88 13.31
N ASN A 149 -10.59 19.62 14.38
CA ASN A 149 -10.22 20.65 15.36
C ASN A 149 -9.03 21.53 14.93
N SER A 150 -8.41 21.24 13.77
CA SER A 150 -7.27 22.01 13.25
C SER A 150 -7.68 23.14 12.31
N PHE A 151 -8.92 23.13 11.82
CA PHE A 151 -9.45 24.18 10.95
C PHE A 151 -10.10 25.30 11.74
N SER A 152 -9.93 26.53 11.29
CA SER A 152 -10.51 27.72 11.91
C SER A 152 -12.01 27.84 11.66
N THR A 153 -12.49 27.27 10.54
CA THR A 153 -13.90 27.29 10.15
C THR A 153 -14.33 25.97 9.50
N TYR A 154 -15.64 25.70 9.53
CA TYR A 154 -16.21 24.56 8.82
C TYR A 154 -15.95 24.62 7.30
N ALA A 155 -16.01 25.81 6.70
CA ALA A 155 -15.77 26.00 5.28
C ALA A 155 -14.32 25.64 4.89
N GLU A 156 -13.34 26.04 5.71
CA GLU A 156 -11.94 25.67 5.51
C GLU A 156 -11.74 24.15 5.54
N GLY A 157 -12.33 23.47 6.53
CA GLY A 157 -12.28 22.01 6.60
C GLY A 157 -12.94 21.32 5.40
N MET A 158 -14.05 21.87 4.90
CA MET A 158 -14.72 21.35 3.70
C MET A 158 -13.88 21.50 2.44
N GLU A 159 -13.27 22.67 2.21
CA GLU A 159 -12.38 22.90 1.07
C GLU A 159 -11.14 22.00 1.16
N PHE A 160 -10.56 21.84 2.35
CA PHE A 160 -9.47 20.90 2.56
C PHE A 160 -9.90 19.46 2.20
N ARG A 161 -11.02 18.96 2.74
CA ARG A 161 -11.49 17.59 2.45
C ARG A 161 -11.75 17.38 0.96
N LYS A 162 -12.27 18.40 0.26
CA LYS A 162 -12.50 18.34 -1.19
C LYS A 162 -11.17 18.27 -1.96
N ALA A 163 -10.22 19.15 -1.65
CA ALA A 163 -8.92 19.21 -2.31
C ALA A 163 -8.05 17.97 -2.02
N SER A 164 -8.16 17.43 -0.81
CA SER A 164 -7.40 16.27 -0.33
C SER A 164 -8.06 14.92 -0.61
N ASN A 165 -9.25 14.88 -1.23
CA ASN A 165 -9.96 13.62 -1.44
C ASN A 165 -9.24 12.76 -2.50
N PRO A 166 -8.70 11.59 -2.12
CA PRO A 166 -8.02 10.72 -3.08
C PRO A 166 -9.00 9.97 -3.99
N PHE A 167 -10.31 9.98 -3.69
CA PHE A 167 -11.34 9.29 -4.47
C PHE A 167 -11.99 10.20 -5.51
N ASN A 168 -11.21 11.11 -6.08
CA ASN A 168 -11.67 12.07 -7.08
C ASN A 168 -11.74 11.42 -8.49
N GLU A 169 -12.40 12.10 -9.43
CA GLU A 169 -12.60 11.58 -10.78
C GLU A 169 -11.29 11.45 -11.57
N GLU A 170 -10.29 12.28 -11.27
CA GLU A 170 -8.96 12.20 -11.89
C GLU A 170 -8.29 10.86 -11.53
N MET A 171 -8.20 10.54 -10.22
CA MET A 171 -7.66 9.26 -9.75
C MET A 171 -8.43 8.07 -10.31
N LYS A 172 -9.77 8.12 -10.34
CA LYS A 172 -10.59 7.05 -10.94
C LYS A 172 -10.30 6.88 -12.42
N SER A 173 -10.09 7.99 -13.14
CA SER A 173 -9.79 7.95 -14.58
C SER A 173 -8.45 7.29 -14.86
N GLU A 174 -7.46 7.46 -13.97
CA GLU A 174 -6.17 6.77 -14.06
C GLU A 174 -6.29 5.28 -13.71
N ILE A 175 -6.98 4.96 -12.60
CA ILE A 175 -7.15 3.57 -12.14
C ILE A 175 -7.92 2.74 -13.18
N PHE A 176 -9.02 3.26 -13.71
CA PHE A 176 -9.93 2.57 -14.63
C PHE A 176 -9.74 3.02 -16.08
N ASN A 177 -8.49 3.30 -16.50
CA ASN A 177 -8.11 3.86 -17.79
C ASN A 177 -8.20 2.90 -19.00
N THR A 178 -8.76 1.69 -18.85
CA THR A 178 -9.03 0.75 -19.94
C THR A 178 -10.49 0.32 -19.94
N TYR A 179 -10.96 -0.19 -21.08
CA TYR A 179 -12.34 -0.66 -21.22
C TYR A 179 -12.64 -1.80 -20.23
N GLU A 180 -11.72 -2.76 -20.11
CA GLU A 180 -11.84 -3.95 -19.26
C GLU A 180 -11.93 -3.56 -17.78
N ARG A 181 -11.07 -2.63 -17.33
CA ARG A 181 -11.08 -2.11 -15.96
C ARG A 181 -12.36 -1.37 -15.64
N ASN A 182 -12.82 -0.52 -16.56
CA ASN A 182 -14.05 0.24 -16.39
C ASN A 182 -15.28 -0.70 -16.32
N LYS A 183 -15.33 -1.69 -17.23
CA LYS A 183 -16.37 -2.72 -17.24
C LYS A 183 -16.41 -3.50 -15.92
N ALA A 184 -15.28 -3.99 -15.44
CA ALA A 184 -15.19 -4.72 -14.17
C ALA A 184 -15.61 -3.85 -12.97
N TYR A 185 -15.24 -2.56 -12.96
CA TYR A 185 -15.69 -1.63 -11.92
C TYR A 185 -17.21 -1.36 -11.96
N ILE A 186 -17.81 -1.25 -13.16
CA ILE A 186 -19.26 -1.11 -13.31
C ILE A 186 -19.97 -2.36 -12.80
N GLU A 187 -19.48 -3.54 -13.14
CA GLU A 187 -20.02 -4.82 -12.69
C GLU A 187 -19.96 -4.96 -11.16
N TYR A 188 -18.80 -4.66 -10.57
CA TYR A 188 -18.63 -4.60 -9.11
C TYR A 188 -19.69 -3.70 -8.45
N ASN A 189 -19.89 -2.48 -8.96
CA ASN A 189 -20.91 -1.58 -8.41
C ASN A 189 -22.34 -2.09 -8.63
N GLY A 190 -22.60 -2.76 -9.75
CA GLY A 190 -23.89 -3.37 -10.06
C GLY A 190 -24.27 -4.47 -9.06
N VAL A 191 -23.32 -5.35 -8.72
CA VAL A 191 -23.52 -6.45 -7.75
C VAL A 191 -23.79 -5.91 -6.33
N LEU A 192 -23.11 -4.83 -5.97
CA LEU A 192 -23.24 -4.18 -4.67
C LEU A 192 -24.47 -3.26 -4.55
N GLY A 193 -25.09 -2.90 -5.68
CA GLY A 193 -26.27 -2.04 -5.72
C GLY A 193 -27.45 -2.62 -4.93
N GLY A 194 -28.06 -1.79 -4.07
CA GLY A 194 -29.27 -2.14 -3.32
C GLY A 194 -29.08 -3.12 -2.16
N LYS A 195 -27.84 -3.52 -1.86
CA LYS A 195 -27.52 -4.34 -0.68
C LYS A 195 -27.47 -3.47 0.58
N VAL A 196 -27.60 -4.13 1.73
CA VAL A 196 -27.45 -3.50 3.06
C VAL A 196 -26.11 -3.90 3.64
N TYR A 197 -25.40 -2.91 4.18
CA TYR A 197 -24.08 -3.08 4.77
C TYR A 197 -24.10 -2.72 6.25
N PRO A 198 -23.37 -3.46 7.09
CA PRO A 198 -23.27 -3.12 8.50
C PRO A 198 -22.54 -1.78 8.66
N ASN A 199 -23.00 -0.96 9.60
CA ASN A 199 -22.25 0.23 9.98
C ASN A 199 -20.92 -0.18 10.61
N GLN A 200 -19.83 0.45 10.18
CA GLN A 200 -18.49 0.19 10.70
C GLN A 200 -17.94 1.42 11.43
N GLU A 201 -17.07 1.17 12.42
CA GLU A 201 -16.39 2.25 13.13
C GLU A 201 -15.19 2.77 12.33
N LYS A 202 -15.15 4.09 12.19
CA LYS A 202 -14.03 4.83 11.60
C LYS A 202 -12.83 4.74 12.54
N SER A 203 -11.91 3.83 12.27
CA SER A 203 -10.77 3.56 13.15
C SER A 203 -9.46 3.45 12.39
N LEU A 204 -8.36 3.67 13.12
CA LEU A 204 -7.01 3.49 12.62
C LEU A 204 -6.73 2.03 12.20
N GLU A 205 -7.42 1.06 12.78
CA GLU A 205 -7.28 -0.37 12.45
C GLU A 205 -7.74 -0.69 11.03
N LYS A 206 -8.53 0.21 10.41
CA LYS A 206 -8.93 0.11 9.00
C LYS A 206 -7.89 0.64 8.03
N CYS A 207 -6.84 1.29 8.52
CA CYS A 207 -5.76 1.81 7.69
C CYS A 207 -4.65 0.76 7.50
N ASP A 208 -4.15 0.63 6.27
CA ASP A 208 -2.97 -0.21 5.98
C ASP A 208 -1.71 0.33 6.68
N THR A 209 -1.64 1.66 6.85
CA THR A 209 -0.53 2.34 7.52
C THR A 209 -1.04 3.14 8.72
N ASN A 210 -0.25 3.16 9.79
CA ASN A 210 -0.57 3.97 10.97
C ASN A 210 -0.45 5.48 10.65
N LEU A 211 -1.57 6.14 10.40
CA LEU A 211 -1.59 7.56 10.04
C LEU A 211 -1.09 8.49 11.17
N ASN A 212 -1.13 8.06 12.44
CA ASN A 212 -0.69 8.89 13.56
C ASN A 212 0.82 9.13 13.59
N ILE A 213 1.61 8.24 12.97
CA ILE A 213 3.07 8.42 12.86
C ILE A 213 3.47 9.22 11.61
N LEU A 214 2.58 9.30 10.61
CA LEU A 214 2.82 10.00 9.35
C LEU A 214 2.40 11.48 9.39
N GLY A 215 1.42 11.82 10.22
CA GLY A 215 0.86 13.18 10.34
C GLY A 215 1.64 14.12 11.27
N LYS A 216 2.90 13.80 11.60
CA LYS A 216 3.82 14.66 12.35
C LYS A 216 4.72 15.44 11.41
#